data_AF-A0A6G2DPN9-F1
#
_entry.id   AF-A0A6G2DPN9-F1
#
_cell.length_a   1.000
_cell.length_b   1.000
_cell.length_c   1.000
_cell.angle_alpha   90.00
_cell.angle_beta   90.00
_cell.angle_gamma   90.00
#
_symmetry.space_group_name_H-M   'P 1'
#
loop_
_entity.id
_entity.type
_entity.pdbx_description
1 polymer ?
#
loop_
_entity_poly.entity_id
_entity_poly.type
_entity_poly.pdbx_seq_one_letter_code
_entity_poly.pdbx_strand_id
1 'polypeptide(L)'
;SRVHEIEQEIEKYAGGRLILCMLGPTAKVLSYNLCQMGYQVLDVGHIDSEYEWMKMGAKTKVEFSHKHTAEHNFDQDIEFIDDETYNSQIVARILN
;
A
#
# COMPACT_ATOMS: atom_id res chain seq x y z
N SER A 1 -12.41 12.40 -3.95
CA SER A 1 -11.56 11.63 -3.00
C SER A 1 -12.39 10.50 -2.46
N ARG A 2 -11.80 9.31 -2.26
CA ARG A 2 -12.50 8.10 -1.77
C ARG A 2 -12.10 7.72 -0.34
N VAL A 3 -11.49 8.66 0.40
CA VAL A 3 -11.06 8.47 1.79
C VAL A 3 -12.15 7.84 2.65
N HIS A 4 -13.37 8.40 2.62
CA HIS A 4 -14.46 7.91 3.44
C HIS A 4 -14.88 6.47 3.11
N GLU A 5 -14.89 6.12 1.83
CA GLU A 5 -15.20 4.74 1.38
C GLU A 5 -14.11 3.77 1.84
N ILE A 6 -12.84 4.18 1.78
CA ILE A 6 -11.71 3.39 2.28
C ILE A 6 -11.82 3.18 3.80
N GLU A 7 -12.17 4.21 4.57
CA GLU A 7 -12.35 4.12 6.03
C GLU A 7 -13.44 3.12 6.40
N GLN A 8 -14.61 3.24 5.77
CA GLN A 8 -15.75 2.33 6.00
C GLN A 8 -15.39 0.88 5.68
N GLU A 9 -14.59 0.64 4.64
CA GLU A 9 -14.18 -0.71 4.29
C GLU A 9 -13.14 -1.26 5.27
N ILE A 10 -12.19 -0.42 5.72
CA ILE A 10 -11.19 -0.80 6.74
C ILE A 10 -11.87 -1.23 8.04
N GLU A 11 -12.88 -0.50 8.52
CA GLU A 11 -13.59 -0.82 9.77
C GLU A 11 -14.17 -2.24 9.80
N LYS A 12 -14.61 -2.77 8.64
CA LYS A 12 -15.17 -4.12 8.56
C LYS A 12 -14.14 -5.22 8.87
N TYR A 13 -12.84 -4.95 8.66
CA TYR A 13 -11.78 -5.95 8.75
C TYR A 13 -10.70 -5.64 9.79
N ALA A 14 -10.63 -4.41 10.32
CA ALA A 14 -9.53 -3.94 11.17
C ALA A 14 -9.52 -4.48 12.61
N GLY A 15 -10.59 -5.15 13.05
CA GLY A 15 -10.72 -5.67 14.42
C GLY A 15 -9.52 -6.54 14.84
N GLY A 16 -8.75 -6.07 15.83
CA GLY A 16 -7.58 -6.79 16.37
C GLY A 16 -6.35 -6.81 15.46
N ARG A 17 -6.28 -5.96 14.42
CA ARG A 17 -5.19 -5.91 13.46
C ARG A 17 -4.41 -4.60 13.53
N LEU A 18 -3.12 -4.68 13.22
CA LEU A 18 -2.30 -3.52 12.88
C LEU A 18 -2.58 -3.13 11.43
N ILE A 19 -2.81 -1.84 11.17
CA ILE A 19 -3.03 -1.34 9.81
C ILE A 19 -1.70 -0.79 9.28
N LEU A 20 -1.25 -1.30 8.12
CA LEU A 20 -0.12 -0.75 7.37
C LEU A 20 -0.67 -0.01 6.14
N CYS A 21 -0.26 1.24 5.93
CA CYS A 21 -0.77 2.08 4.85
C CYS A 21 0.34 2.51 3.89
N MET A 22 0.10 2.28 2.59
CA MET A 22 0.98 2.67 1.49
C MET A 22 0.13 3.34 0.40
N LEU A 23 -0.34 4.56 0.68
CA LEU A 23 -1.32 5.26 -0.17
C LEU A 23 -1.01 6.76 -0.32
N GLY A 24 0.27 7.09 -0.57
CA GLY A 24 0.72 8.46 -0.86
C GLY A 24 0.25 9.50 0.16
N PRO A 25 -0.18 10.71 -0.28
CA PRO A 25 -0.76 11.73 0.61
C PRO A 25 -2.04 11.27 1.33
N THR A 26 -2.84 10.42 0.70
CA THR A 26 -4.09 9.90 1.28
C THR A 26 -3.85 9.09 2.55
N ALA A 27 -2.74 8.36 2.63
CA ALA A 27 -2.35 7.60 3.81
C ALA A 27 -2.27 8.46 5.08
N LYS A 28 -1.92 9.75 4.97
CA LYS A 28 -1.72 10.65 6.13
C LYS A 28 -3.06 11.03 6.74
N VAL A 29 -4.04 11.37 5.88
CA VAL A 29 -5.42 11.66 6.31
C VAL A 29 -6.07 10.40 6.89
N LEU A 30 -5.93 9.26 6.21
CA LEU A 30 -6.45 7.97 6.69
C LEU A 30 -5.87 7.58 8.04
N SER A 31 -4.54 7.68 8.19
CA SER A 31 -3.88 7.33 9.45
C SER A 31 -4.36 8.22 10.59
N TYR A 32 -4.52 9.52 10.36
CA TYR A 32 -5.06 10.43 11.37
C TYR A 32 -6.49 10.01 11.77
N ASN A 33 -7.39 9.84 10.81
CA ASN A 33 -8.79 9.52 11.08
C ASN A 33 -8.95 8.17 11.79
N LEU A 34 -8.30 7.12 11.30
CA LEU A 34 -8.36 5.78 11.89
C LEU A 34 -7.75 5.75 13.30
N CYS A 35 -6.69 6.52 13.56
CA CYS A 35 -6.16 6.68 14.92
C CYS A 35 -7.17 7.37 15.86
N GLN A 36 -7.93 8.37 15.39
CA GLN A 36 -9.01 8.97 16.19
C GLN A 36 -10.12 7.97 16.52
N MET A 37 -10.27 6.91 15.72
CA MET A 37 -11.24 5.83 15.92
C MET A 37 -10.68 4.69 16.80
N GLY A 38 -9.44 4.79 17.28
CA GLY A 38 -8.82 3.83 18.18
C GLY A 38 -7.99 2.73 17.50
N TYR A 39 -7.79 2.81 16.17
CA TYR A 39 -6.93 1.86 15.46
C TYR A 39 -5.47 2.25 15.54
N GLN A 40 -4.57 1.25 15.56
CA GLN A 40 -3.14 1.47 15.36
C GLN A 40 -2.82 1.43 13.86
N VAL A 41 -2.26 2.51 13.34
CA VAL A 41 -1.89 2.64 11.92
C VAL A 41 -0.43 3.04 11.78
N LEU A 42 0.28 2.36 10.88
CA LEU A 42 1.62 2.75 10.44
C LEU A 42 1.58 3.11 8.95
N ASP A 43 1.87 4.37 8.65
CA ASP A 43 2.11 4.83 7.28
C ASP A 43 3.54 4.47 6.89
N VAL A 44 3.69 3.43 6.07
CA VAL A 44 5.00 2.84 5.71
C VAL A 44 5.42 3.15 4.28
N GLY A 45 4.60 3.88 3.51
CA GLY A 45 4.96 4.43 2.20
C GLY A 45 5.62 3.43 1.25
N HIS A 46 6.75 3.80 0.67
CA HIS A 46 7.49 3.02 -0.31
C HIS A 46 8.45 1.97 0.30
N ILE A 47 8.15 1.42 1.48
CA ILE A 47 9.02 0.44 2.14
C ILE A 47 9.33 -0.78 1.27
N ASP A 48 8.41 -1.21 0.41
CA ASP A 48 8.62 -2.35 -0.49
C ASP A 48 9.75 -2.07 -1.50
N SER A 49 9.76 -0.91 -2.15
CA SER A 49 10.81 -0.60 -3.14
C SER A 49 12.19 -0.49 -2.50
N GLU A 50 12.29 0.13 -1.32
CA GLU A 50 13.55 0.20 -0.57
C GLU A 50 14.02 -1.19 -0.11
N TYR A 51 13.09 -2.06 0.31
CA TYR A 51 13.41 -3.43 0.71
C TYR A 51 13.92 -4.27 -0.46
N GLU A 52 13.31 -4.14 -1.65
CA GLU A 52 13.78 -4.80 -2.87
C GLU A 52 15.18 -4.31 -3.28
N TRP A 53 15.42 -3.01 -3.31
CA TRP A 53 16.74 -2.46 -3.60
C TRP A 53 17.81 -2.91 -2.61
N MET A 54 17.47 -3.00 -1.32
CA MET A 54 18.35 -3.54 -0.29
C MET A 54 18.71 -5.01 -0.59
N LYS A 55 17.72 -5.87 -0.88
CA LYS A 55 17.95 -7.28 -1.21
C LYS A 55 18.84 -7.47 -2.45
N MET A 56 18.67 -6.61 -3.45
CA MET A 56 19.47 -6.61 -4.68
C MET A 56 20.90 -6.08 -4.48
N GLY A 57 21.19 -5.42 -3.35
CA GLY A 57 22.42 -4.65 -3.17
C GLY A 57 22.52 -3.47 -4.15
N ALA A 58 21.38 -2.96 -4.61
CA ALA A 58 21.30 -1.92 -5.63
C ALA A 58 22.05 -0.66 -5.19
N LYS A 59 22.69 0.00 -6.16
CA LYS A 59 23.40 1.28 -5.95
C LYS A 59 22.63 2.48 -6.53
N THR A 60 21.54 2.19 -7.23
CA THR A 60 20.65 3.14 -7.89
C THR A 60 19.21 2.67 -7.76
N LYS A 61 18.24 3.56 -7.99
CA LYS A 61 16.80 3.27 -7.95
C LYS A 61 16.37 2.53 -9.22
N VAL A 62 16.65 1.22 -9.25
CA VAL A 62 16.32 0.32 -10.37
C VAL A 62 14.81 0.14 -10.46
N GLU A 63 14.24 0.31 -11.66
CA GLU A 63 12.82 0.11 -11.93
C GLU A 63 12.44 -1.38 -11.92
N PHE A 64 11.27 -1.71 -11.37
CA PHE A 64 10.70 -3.06 -11.37
C PHE A 64 9.65 -3.19 -12.46
N SER A 65 9.67 -4.31 -13.19
CA SER A 65 8.74 -4.57 -14.28
C SER A 65 7.38 -5.13 -13.83
N HIS A 66 7.23 -5.58 -12.59
CA HIS A 66 6.08 -6.39 -12.14
C HIS A 66 5.26 -5.79 -11.00
N LYS A 67 5.64 -4.59 -10.54
CA LYS A 67 4.98 -3.85 -9.47
C LYS A 67 5.37 -2.37 -9.55
N HIS A 68 4.68 -1.53 -8.80
CA HIS A 68 5.06 -0.12 -8.61
C HIS A 68 6.50 0.01 -8.11
N THR A 69 7.22 1.02 -8.60
CA THR A 69 8.55 1.38 -8.11
C THR A 69 8.57 2.82 -7.63
N ALA A 70 9.06 3.03 -6.41
CA ALA A 70 9.27 4.37 -5.87
C ALA A 70 10.11 5.25 -6.81
N GLU A 71 9.70 6.51 -6.96
CA GLU A 71 10.23 7.52 -7.91
C GLU A 71 9.91 7.28 -9.39
N HIS A 72 9.46 6.10 -9.77
CA HIS A 72 8.94 5.81 -11.11
C HIS A 72 7.41 5.81 -11.07
N ASN A 73 6.83 6.93 -10.62
CA ASN A 73 5.42 7.03 -10.24
C ASN A 73 4.42 7.08 -11.42
N PHE A 74 4.89 6.87 -12.64
CA PHE A 74 4.02 6.84 -13.82
C PHE A 74 3.44 5.45 -14.10
N ASP A 75 3.95 4.41 -13.41
CA ASP A 75 3.47 3.02 -13.51
C ASP A 75 3.28 2.55 -14.96
N GLN A 76 4.23 2.90 -15.83
CA GLN A 76 4.23 2.51 -17.23
C GLN A 76 4.84 1.11 -17.36
N ASP A 77 4.30 0.30 -18.28
CA ASP A 77 4.85 -1.00 -18.64
C ASP A 77 4.98 -2.02 -17.47
N ILE A 78 4.10 -1.93 -16.47
CA ILE A 78 4.01 -2.92 -15.38
C ILE A 78 3.23 -4.15 -15.84
N GLU A 79 3.88 -5.30 -15.83
CA GLU A 79 3.26 -6.62 -16.02
C GLU A 79 3.06 -7.32 -14.68
N PHE A 80 1.84 -7.29 -14.14
CA PHE A 80 1.54 -7.96 -12.88
C PHE A 80 1.74 -9.47 -12.98
N ILE A 81 2.39 -10.04 -11.96
CA ILE A 81 2.52 -11.49 -11.79
C ILE A 81 1.22 -12.02 -11.17
N ASP A 82 0.75 -13.17 -11.66
CA ASP A 82 -0.34 -13.88 -11.00
C ASP A 82 0.18 -14.59 -9.74
N ASP A 83 -0.27 -14.11 -8.58
CA ASP A 83 0.11 -14.61 -7.26
C ASP A 83 -1.16 -14.96 -6.48
N GLU A 84 -1.45 -16.26 -6.38
CA GLU A 84 -2.61 -16.77 -5.65
C GLU A 84 -2.62 -16.36 -4.17
N THR A 85 -1.44 -16.26 -3.55
CA THR A 85 -1.31 -15.86 -2.14
C THR A 85 -1.73 -14.40 -2.00
N TYR A 86 -1.19 -13.50 -2.82
CA TYR A 86 -1.60 -12.10 -2.85
C TYR A 86 -3.10 -11.96 -3.14
N ASN A 87 -3.61 -12.66 -4.16
CA ASN A 87 -5.01 -12.60 -4.56
C ASN A 87 -5.94 -13.05 -3.41
N SER A 88 -5.56 -14.08 -2.65
CA SER A 88 -6.34 -14.56 -1.50
C SER A 88 -6.39 -13.58 -0.31
N GLN A 89 -5.46 -12.63 -0.24
CA GLN A 89 -5.38 -11.64 0.84
C GLN A 89 -6.27 -10.41 0.59
N ILE A 90 -6.75 -10.22 -0.65
CA ILE A 90 -7.59 -9.07 -1.02
C ILE A 90 -9.03 -9.29 -0.52
N VAL A 91 -9.48 -8.43 0.40
CA VAL A 91 -10.84 -8.48 0.95
C VAL A 91 -11.83 -7.52 0.27
N ALA A 92 -11.32 -6.48 -0.40
CA ALA A 92 -12.12 -5.49 -1.12
C ALA A 92 -11.29 -4.79 -2.21
N ARG A 93 -11.96 -4.32 -3.27
CA ARG A 93 -11.34 -3.49 -4.33
C ARG A 93 -12.09 -2.17 -4.48
N ILE A 94 -11.36 -1.08 -4.27
CA ILE A 94 -11.84 0.29 -4.38
C ILE A 94 -11.17 0.86 -5.64
N LEU A 95 -11.87 0.81 -6.78
CA LEU A 95 -11.39 1.26 -8.11
C LEU A 95 -11.91 2.66 -8.51
N ASN A 96 -11.08 3.49 -9.13
CA ASN A 96 -11.43 4.86 -9.56
C ASN A 96 -12.62 4.91 -10.52
#